data_AF-A0A428YCF4-F1
#
_entry.id   AF-A0A428YCF4-F1
#
_cell.length_a   1.000
_cell.length_b   1.000
_cell.length_c   1.000
_cell.angle_alpha   90.00
_cell.angle_beta   90.00
_cell.angle_gamma   90.00
#
_symmetry.space_group_name_H-M   'P 1'
#
loop_
_entity.id
_entity.type
_entity.pdbx_description
1 polymer ?
#
loop_
_entity_poly.entity_id
_entity_poly.type
_entity_poly.pdbx_seq_one_letter_code
_entity_poly.pdbx_strand_id
1 'polypeptide(L)'
;MMILGLVQWMQPVHGYDVRRELLSWSADKWANVQPGSIYHGLRKLSDEQLLREVATEQVGARPARTTYEITEKGVAEFQSLLRGNWWSVAMPPDPFMAAFSFLPALPRAEAAAALRNRAVQLAAGIKQLQAALGADWAEHKPPYVSWMWELSIERSAAEIRWCERIAGLIESGASYLPPGMADQPAPGWAEGLSPGAVDELSPGAVDELLPRPEGKIAN
;
A
#
# COMPACT_ATOMS: atom_id res chain seq x y z
N MET A 1 16.12 -0.47 6.21
CA MET A 1 15.40 -1.13 7.32
C MET A 1 15.36 -2.64 7.18
N MET A 2 14.68 -3.23 6.18
CA MET A 2 14.50 -4.69 6.07
C MET A 2 15.80 -5.51 6.12
N ILE A 3 16.83 -5.10 5.37
CA ILE A 3 18.14 -5.78 5.39
C ILE A 3 18.78 -5.73 6.78
N LEU A 4 18.79 -4.58 7.45
CA LEU A 4 19.33 -4.43 8.80
C LEU A 4 18.58 -5.31 9.81
N GLY A 5 17.25 -5.32 9.78
CA GLY A 5 16.44 -6.13 10.68
C GLY A 5 16.68 -7.64 10.48
N LEU A 6 16.80 -8.08 9.24
CA LEU A 6 17.06 -9.49 8.94
C LEU A 6 18.47 -9.92 9.33
N VAL A 7 19.49 -9.08 9.07
CA VAL A 7 20.85 -9.35 9.54
C VAL A 7 20.89 -9.36 11.06
N GLN A 8 20.25 -8.41 11.76
CA GLN A 8 20.16 -8.41 13.22
C GLN A 8 19.60 -9.71 13.78
N TRP A 9 18.61 -10.29 13.11
CA TRP A 9 17.96 -11.53 13.55
C TRP A 9 18.79 -12.79 13.25
N MET A 10 19.41 -12.87 12.08
CA MET A 10 20.09 -14.08 11.61
C MET A 10 21.62 -14.06 11.77
N GLN A 11 22.20 -12.96 12.24
CA GLN A 11 23.65 -12.79 12.27
C GLN A 11 24.37 -13.85 13.11
N PRO A 12 25.60 -14.23 12.71
CA PRO A 12 26.25 -13.86 11.44
C PRO A 12 25.57 -14.55 10.24
N VAL A 13 25.31 -13.81 9.14
CA VAL A 13 24.51 -14.32 8.01
C VAL A 13 25.12 -14.01 6.64
N HIS A 14 25.07 -14.97 5.71
CA HIS A 14 25.52 -14.72 4.33
C HIS A 14 24.52 -13.86 3.56
N GLY A 15 25.04 -12.98 2.70
CA GLY A 15 24.19 -12.13 1.85
C GLY A 15 23.21 -12.91 0.95
N TYR A 16 23.57 -14.15 0.56
CA TYR A 16 22.66 -15.03 -0.16
C TYR A 16 21.46 -15.48 0.69
N ASP A 17 21.68 -15.81 1.96
CA ASP A 17 20.60 -16.23 2.86
C ASP A 17 19.68 -15.05 3.20
N VAL A 18 20.24 -13.85 3.38
CA VAL A 18 19.45 -12.60 3.50
C VAL A 18 18.53 -12.41 2.29
N ARG A 19 19.06 -12.57 1.08
CA ARG A 19 18.25 -12.49 -0.15
C ARG A 19 17.20 -13.58 -0.20
N ARG A 20 17.58 -14.84 0.07
CA ARG A 20 16.66 -15.98 0.02
C ARG A 20 15.48 -15.78 0.96
N GLU A 21 15.73 -15.29 2.17
CA GLU A 21 14.69 -15.08 3.17
C GLU A 21 13.76 -13.90 2.82
N LEU A 22 14.28 -12.77 2.34
CA LEU A 22 13.42 -11.67 1.88
C LEU A 22 12.52 -12.08 0.70
N LEU A 23 13.01 -12.97 -0.17
CA LEU A 23 12.21 -13.54 -1.26
C LEU A 23 11.19 -14.56 -0.78
N SER A 24 11.52 -15.38 0.22
CA SER A 24 10.57 -16.33 0.82
C SER A 24 9.38 -15.59 1.46
N TRP A 25 9.60 -14.36 1.94
CA TRP A 25 8.53 -13.49 2.46
C TRP A 25 7.75 -12.75 1.37
N SER A 26 8.11 -12.90 0.09
CA SER A 26 7.59 -12.07 -1.02
C SER A 26 7.69 -10.57 -0.72
N ALA A 27 8.80 -10.13 -0.12
CA ALA A 27 9.01 -8.73 0.29
C ALA A 27 9.04 -7.74 -0.89
N ASP A 28 9.20 -8.22 -2.12
CA ASP A 28 8.98 -7.45 -3.35
C ASP A 28 7.54 -6.94 -3.45
N LYS A 29 6.56 -7.75 -3.02
CA LYS A 29 5.12 -7.44 -3.16
C LYS A 29 4.63 -6.43 -2.14
N TRP A 30 5.17 -6.44 -0.91
CA TRP A 30 4.62 -5.64 0.21
C TRP A 30 5.62 -4.65 0.82
N ALA A 31 6.93 -4.84 0.64
CA ALA A 31 7.97 -3.92 1.12
C ALA A 31 8.78 -3.28 -0.01
N ASN A 32 8.40 -3.50 -1.28
CA ASN A 32 9.12 -3.03 -2.48
C ASN A 32 10.63 -3.36 -2.44
N VAL A 33 10.99 -4.51 -1.87
CA VAL A 33 12.38 -4.97 -1.81
C VAL A 33 12.70 -5.74 -3.07
N GLN A 34 13.36 -5.07 -4.02
CA GLN A 34 13.71 -5.69 -5.30
C GLN A 34 14.85 -6.71 -5.14
N PRO A 35 14.74 -7.92 -5.70
CA PRO A 35 15.76 -8.97 -5.57
C PRO A 35 17.16 -8.52 -5.99
N GLY A 36 17.25 -7.63 -6.99
CA GLY A 36 18.49 -7.11 -7.54
C GLY A 36 19.16 -6.03 -6.67
N SER A 37 18.42 -5.34 -5.81
CA SER A 37 18.96 -4.28 -4.97
C SER A 37 19.52 -4.78 -3.63
N ILE A 38 19.26 -6.03 -3.25
CA ILE A 38 19.63 -6.57 -1.93
C ILE A 38 21.15 -6.61 -1.75
N TYR A 39 21.91 -7.12 -2.73
CA TYR A 39 23.37 -7.17 -2.64
C TYR A 39 24.00 -5.76 -2.65
N HIS A 40 23.47 -4.86 -3.46
CA HIS A 40 23.87 -3.46 -3.44
C HIS A 40 23.58 -2.82 -2.07
N GLY A 41 22.42 -3.13 -1.49
CA GLY A 41 22.02 -2.68 -0.15
C GLY A 41 22.96 -3.18 0.94
N LEU A 42 23.31 -4.47 0.93
CA LEU A 42 24.28 -5.04 1.87
C LEU A 42 25.63 -4.33 1.79
N ARG A 43 26.17 -4.16 0.57
CA ARG A 43 27.43 -3.43 0.35
C ARG A 43 27.36 -1.99 0.86
N LYS A 44 26.31 -1.26 0.48
CA LYS A 44 26.10 0.12 0.93
C LYS A 44 26.03 0.23 2.47
N LEU A 45 25.31 -0.68 3.13
CA LEU A 45 25.22 -0.69 4.58
C LEU A 45 26.56 -1.04 5.25
N SER A 46 27.41 -1.87 4.62
CA SER A 46 28.79 -2.08 5.06
C SER A 46 29.65 -0.83 4.87
N ASP A 47 29.57 -0.16 3.72
CA ASP A 47 30.29 1.09 3.42
C ASP A 47 29.92 2.19 4.43
N GLU A 48 28.65 2.23 4.86
CA GLU A 48 28.14 3.14 5.90
C GLU A 48 28.45 2.70 7.34
N GLN A 49 29.17 1.58 7.53
CA GLN A 49 29.53 0.97 8.81
C GLN A 49 28.33 0.56 9.67
N LEU A 50 27.17 0.33 9.05
CA LEU A 50 25.99 -0.21 9.69
C LEU A 50 26.04 -1.74 9.76
N LEU A 51 26.76 -2.36 8.82
CA LEU A 51 27.12 -3.77 8.82
C LEU A 51 28.65 -3.92 8.86
N ARG A 52 29.12 -5.06 9.37
CA ARG A 52 30.51 -5.49 9.32
C ARG A 52 30.60 -6.81 8.56
N GLU A 53 31.57 -6.91 7.66
CA GLU A 53 31.94 -8.15 7.00
C GLU A 53 32.84 -8.97 7.92
N VAL A 54 32.45 -10.21 8.22
CA VAL A 54 33.09 -11.05 9.25
C VAL A 54 33.93 -12.17 8.64
N ALA A 55 33.47 -12.70 7.51
CA ALA A 55 34.17 -13.74 6.77
C ALA A 55 33.83 -13.65 5.29
N THR A 56 34.82 -13.97 4.46
CA THR A 56 34.67 -14.16 3.01
C THR A 56 35.13 -15.58 2.70
N GLU A 57 34.19 -16.52 2.66
CA GLU A 57 34.51 -17.90 2.34
C GLU A 57 34.45 -18.13 0.83
N GLN A 58 35.53 -18.66 0.26
CA GLN A 58 35.57 -19.12 -1.13
C GLN A 58 35.77 -20.63 -1.16
N VAL A 59 34.69 -21.38 -1.42
CA VAL A 59 34.75 -22.85 -1.54
C VAL A 59 34.97 -23.23 -3.02
N GLY A 60 36.20 -23.60 -3.38
CA GLY A 60 36.57 -24.03 -4.73
C GLY A 60 36.42 -22.91 -5.77
N ALA A 61 35.85 -23.23 -6.94
CA ALA A 61 35.65 -22.27 -8.04
C ALA A 61 34.38 -21.39 -7.88
N ARG A 62 33.69 -21.43 -6.73
CA ARG A 62 32.49 -20.62 -6.50
C ARG A 62 32.86 -19.17 -6.13
N PRO A 63 32.00 -18.19 -6.45
CA PRO A 63 32.21 -16.82 -5.99
C PRO A 63 32.23 -16.76 -4.47
N ALA A 64 33.12 -15.93 -3.94
CA ALA A 64 33.29 -15.76 -2.51
C ALA A 64 31.98 -15.26 -1.86
N ARG A 65 31.63 -15.82 -0.70
CA ARG A 65 30.42 -15.47 0.05
C ARG A 65 30.80 -14.62 1.25
N THR A 66 30.30 -13.40 1.29
CA THR A 66 30.46 -12.49 2.42
C THR A 66 29.40 -12.76 3.48
N THR A 67 29.84 -12.91 4.72
CA THR A 67 29.02 -12.99 5.93
C THR A 67 28.98 -11.63 6.62
N TYR A 68 27.79 -11.21 7.03
CA TYR A 68 27.53 -9.91 7.63
C TYR A 68 27.05 -10.08 9.08
N GLU A 69 27.53 -9.18 9.94
CA GLU A 69 27.00 -8.87 11.26
C GLU A 69 26.56 -7.40 11.28
N ILE A 70 25.59 -7.08 12.13
CA ILE A 70 25.20 -5.68 12.34
C ILE A 70 26.10 -5.02 13.38
N THR A 71 26.38 -3.74 13.21
CA THR A 71 27.14 -2.95 14.20
C THR A 71 26.20 -2.29 15.21
N GLU A 72 26.74 -1.78 16.33
CA GLU A 72 25.95 -0.95 17.27
C GLU A 72 25.27 0.24 16.57
N LYS A 73 25.99 0.87 15.62
CA LYS A 73 25.45 1.93 14.75
C LYS A 73 24.29 1.41 13.89
N GLY A 74 24.44 0.22 13.31
CA GLY A 74 23.38 -0.45 12.56
C GLY A 74 22.15 -0.76 13.38
N VAL A 75 22.31 -1.19 14.64
CA VAL A 75 21.20 -1.41 15.57
C VAL A 75 20.44 -0.12 15.85
N ALA A 76 21.18 0.97 16.14
CA ALA A 76 20.58 2.28 16.38
C ALA A 76 19.80 2.77 15.15
N GLU A 77 20.37 2.62 13.95
CA GLU A 77 19.73 3.01 12.69
C GLU A 77 18.47 2.16 12.41
N PHE A 78 18.55 0.84 12.59
CA PHE A 78 17.38 -0.03 12.44
C PHE A 78 16.24 0.39 13.36
N GLN A 79 16.53 0.67 14.64
CA GLN A 79 15.54 1.11 15.62
C GLN A 79 14.98 2.49 15.29
N SER A 80 15.81 3.42 14.81
CA SER A 80 15.37 4.74 14.35
C SER A 80 14.38 4.64 13.20
N LEU A 81 14.74 3.89 12.14
CA LEU A 81 13.88 3.66 10.97
C LEU A 81 12.58 2.96 11.34
N LEU A 82 12.65 1.95 12.22
CA LEU A 82 11.48 1.23 12.70
C LEU A 82 10.52 2.20 13.41
N ARG A 83 11.00 2.91 14.43
CA ARG A 83 10.17 3.87 15.18
C ARG A 83 9.64 4.99 14.29
N GLY A 84 10.42 5.48 13.33
CA GLY A 84 9.97 6.48 12.37
C GLY A 84 8.70 6.05 11.62
N ASN A 85 8.64 4.79 11.17
CA ASN A 85 7.46 4.23 10.50
C ASN A 85 6.31 3.91 11.46
N TRP A 86 6.57 3.65 12.73
CA TRP A 86 5.53 3.41 13.73
C TRP A 86 4.88 4.71 14.25
N TRP A 87 5.66 5.80 14.34
CA TRP A 87 5.19 7.09 14.85
C TRP A 87 4.70 8.04 13.75
N SER A 88 4.87 7.67 12.48
CA SER A 88 4.46 8.49 11.34
C SER A 88 3.55 7.71 10.42
N VAL A 89 2.50 8.36 9.92
CA VAL A 89 1.64 7.80 8.87
C VAL A 89 2.09 8.38 7.53
N ALA A 90 2.59 7.51 6.65
CA ALA A 90 2.90 7.85 5.26
C ALA A 90 1.93 7.09 4.35
N MET A 91 1.23 7.82 3.49
CA MET A 91 0.37 7.22 2.45
C MET A 91 1.21 7.02 1.18
N PRO A 92 1.31 5.78 0.65
CA PRO A 92 2.00 5.58 -0.62
C PRO A 92 1.28 6.33 -1.74
N PRO A 93 2.00 6.83 -2.77
CA PRO A 93 1.35 7.37 -3.95
C PRO A 93 0.40 6.33 -4.56
N ASP A 94 -0.87 6.71 -4.73
CA ASP A 94 -1.89 5.86 -5.32
C ASP A 94 -2.29 6.40 -6.72
N PRO A 95 -1.89 5.73 -7.82
CA PRO A 95 -2.27 6.11 -9.17
C PRO A 95 -3.80 6.18 -9.38
N PHE A 96 -4.57 5.38 -8.65
CA PHE A 96 -6.02 5.41 -8.73
C PHE A 96 -6.58 6.73 -8.20
N MET A 97 -6.06 7.25 -7.09
CA MET A 97 -6.47 8.55 -6.55
C MET A 97 -6.17 9.69 -7.55
N ALA A 98 -5.03 9.63 -8.24
CA ALA A 98 -4.70 10.59 -9.30
C ALA A 98 -5.64 10.46 -10.51
N ALA A 99 -6.04 9.24 -10.90
CA ALA A 99 -7.03 9.06 -11.97
C ALA A 99 -8.43 9.53 -11.54
N PHE A 100 -8.82 9.25 -10.30
CA PHE A 100 -10.12 9.62 -9.74
C PHE A 100 -10.31 11.13 -9.62
N SER A 101 -9.24 11.92 -9.44
CA SER A 101 -9.36 13.39 -9.47
C SER A 101 -9.84 13.94 -10.82
N PHE A 102 -9.80 13.12 -11.87
CA PHE A 102 -10.35 13.42 -13.19
C PHE A 102 -11.61 12.60 -13.49
N LEU A 103 -12.35 12.15 -12.47
CA LEU A 103 -13.60 11.39 -12.63
C LEU A 103 -14.53 11.94 -13.73
N PRO A 104 -14.78 13.25 -13.84
CA PRO A 104 -15.69 13.78 -14.87
C PRO A 104 -15.20 13.64 -16.32
N ALA A 105 -13.93 13.28 -16.53
CA ALA A 105 -13.38 13.01 -17.86
C ALA A 105 -13.83 11.63 -18.40
N LEU A 106 -14.40 10.76 -17.56
CA LEU A 106 -14.95 9.47 -17.97
C LEU A 106 -16.48 9.51 -18.09
N PRO A 107 -17.07 8.77 -19.05
CA PRO A 107 -18.51 8.53 -19.08
C PRO A 107 -18.99 7.92 -17.76
N ARG A 108 -20.12 8.37 -17.23
CA ARG A 108 -20.64 7.93 -15.92
C ARG A 108 -20.80 6.41 -15.83
N ALA A 109 -21.34 5.79 -16.88
CA ALA A 109 -21.51 4.34 -16.96
C ALA A 109 -20.17 3.59 -16.89
N GLU A 110 -19.15 4.12 -17.57
CA GLU A 110 -17.79 3.54 -17.54
C GLU A 110 -17.16 3.71 -16.15
N ALA A 111 -17.28 4.89 -15.53
CA ALA A 111 -16.75 5.16 -14.20
C ALA A 111 -17.37 4.24 -13.13
N ALA A 112 -18.70 4.06 -13.15
CA ALA A 112 -19.39 3.15 -12.23
C ALA A 112 -18.96 1.69 -12.46
N ALA A 113 -18.87 1.24 -13.71
CA ALA A 113 -18.40 -0.10 -14.05
C ALA A 113 -16.95 -0.34 -13.59
N ALA A 114 -16.07 0.65 -13.76
CA ALA A 114 -14.67 0.59 -13.34
C ALA A 114 -14.54 0.45 -11.81
N LEU A 115 -15.34 1.19 -11.03
CA LEU A 115 -15.36 1.06 -9.56
C LEU A 115 -15.83 -0.32 -9.11
N ARG A 116 -16.87 -0.89 -9.74
CA ARG A 116 -17.31 -2.26 -9.43
C ARG A 116 -16.26 -3.30 -9.80
N ASN A 117 -15.62 -3.15 -10.96
CA ASN A 117 -14.52 -4.03 -11.34
C ASN A 117 -13.35 -3.94 -10.34
N ARG A 118 -13.04 -2.74 -9.84
CA ARG A 118 -12.07 -2.54 -8.76
C ARG A 118 -12.48 -3.29 -7.49
N ALA A 119 -13.75 -3.20 -7.08
CA ALA A 119 -14.30 -3.93 -5.94
C ALA A 119 -14.16 -5.46 -6.10
N VAL A 120 -14.43 -5.99 -7.29
CA VAL A 120 -14.25 -7.41 -7.62
C VAL A 120 -12.78 -7.83 -7.49
N GLN A 121 -11.85 -7.03 -8.00
CA GLN A 121 -10.41 -7.32 -7.90
C GLN A 121 -9.92 -7.32 -6.45
N LEU A 122 -10.34 -6.34 -5.65
CA LEU A 122 -10.05 -6.29 -4.22
C LEU A 122 -10.61 -7.51 -3.48
N ALA A 123 -11.86 -7.91 -3.78
CA ALA A 123 -12.49 -9.07 -3.17
C ALA A 123 -11.78 -10.38 -3.53
N ALA A 124 -11.32 -10.51 -4.78
CA ALA A 124 -10.49 -11.64 -5.21
C ALA A 124 -9.15 -11.66 -4.46
N GLY A 125 -8.51 -10.50 -4.28
CA GLY A 125 -7.28 -10.35 -3.51
C GLY A 125 -7.44 -10.76 -2.04
N ILE A 126 -8.52 -10.35 -1.37
CA ILE A 126 -8.85 -10.79 -0.01
C ILE A 126 -8.97 -12.32 0.06
N LYS A 127 -9.72 -12.94 -0.86
CA LYS A 127 -9.89 -14.40 -0.89
C LYS A 127 -8.56 -15.14 -1.08
N GLN A 128 -7.72 -14.65 -1.99
CA GLN A 128 -6.39 -15.21 -2.22
C GLN A 128 -5.51 -15.10 -0.97
N LEU A 129 -5.53 -13.95 -0.30
CA LEU A 129 -4.78 -13.74 0.93
C LEU A 129 -5.28 -14.66 2.05
N GLN A 130 -6.60 -14.75 2.27
CA GLN A 130 -7.19 -15.64 3.27
C GLN A 130 -6.85 -17.11 3.02
N ALA A 131 -6.87 -17.56 1.76
CA ALA A 131 -6.46 -18.92 1.40
C ALA A 131 -4.97 -19.16 1.67
N ALA A 132 -4.11 -18.18 1.39
CA ALA A 132 -2.68 -18.25 1.69
C ALA A 132 -2.38 -18.25 3.19
N LEU A 133 -3.22 -17.62 4.00
CA LEU A 133 -3.13 -17.54 5.47
C LEU A 133 -3.95 -18.62 6.18
N GLY A 134 -4.27 -19.73 5.50
CA GLY A 134 -5.05 -20.84 6.08
C GLY A 134 -4.44 -21.40 7.38
N ALA A 135 -5.20 -22.26 8.06
CA ALA A 135 -4.89 -22.73 9.43
C ALA A 135 -3.44 -23.25 9.61
N ASP A 136 -2.93 -24.01 8.64
CA ASP A 136 -1.57 -24.58 8.65
C ASP A 136 -0.47 -23.49 8.58
N TRP A 137 -0.71 -22.40 7.85
CA TRP A 137 0.21 -21.27 7.79
C TRP A 137 0.26 -20.52 9.12
N ALA A 138 -0.91 -20.33 9.76
CA ALA A 138 -1.02 -19.59 11.01
C ALA A 138 -0.39 -20.31 12.21
N GLU A 139 -0.38 -21.65 12.21
CA GLU A 139 0.20 -22.47 13.29
C GLU A 139 1.73 -22.30 13.42
N HIS A 140 2.41 -21.98 12.33
CA HIS A 140 3.88 -21.94 12.26
C HIS A 140 4.46 -20.51 12.23
N LYS A 141 3.65 -19.48 12.46
CA LYS A 141 4.07 -18.07 12.37
C LYS A 141 3.76 -17.29 13.65
N PRO A 142 4.56 -16.27 13.99
CA PRO A 142 4.24 -15.38 15.09
C PRO A 142 2.87 -14.71 14.90
N PRO A 143 2.02 -14.60 15.94
CA PRO A 143 0.66 -14.05 15.82
C PRO A 143 0.59 -12.66 15.19
N TYR A 144 1.59 -11.80 15.44
CA TYR A 144 1.62 -10.44 14.90
C TYR A 144 1.68 -10.39 13.36
N VAL A 145 2.17 -11.46 12.72
CA VAL A 145 2.20 -11.52 11.24
C VAL A 145 0.77 -11.65 10.71
N SER A 146 -0.11 -12.38 11.40
CA SER A 146 -1.53 -12.46 11.05
C SER A 146 -2.22 -11.11 11.23
N TRP A 147 -1.94 -10.38 12.30
CA TRP A 147 -2.48 -9.03 12.52
C TRP A 147 -2.07 -8.04 11.43
N MET A 148 -0.84 -8.16 10.90
CA MET A 148 -0.38 -7.34 9.78
C MET A 148 -1.22 -7.58 8.52
N TRP A 149 -1.56 -8.83 8.22
CA TRP A 149 -2.38 -9.17 7.06
C TRP A 149 -3.86 -8.87 7.27
N GLU A 150 -4.36 -8.99 8.49
CA GLU A 150 -5.70 -8.57 8.89
C GLU A 150 -5.93 -7.09 8.56
N LEU A 151 -4.96 -6.20 8.85
CA LEU A 151 -5.02 -4.80 8.44
C LEU A 151 -5.16 -4.62 6.92
N SER A 152 -4.50 -5.47 6.12
CA SER A 152 -4.58 -5.42 4.66
C SER A 152 -5.96 -5.84 4.14
N ILE A 153 -6.58 -6.84 4.79
CA ILE A 153 -7.95 -7.29 4.51
C ILE A 153 -8.93 -6.17 4.86
N GLU A 154 -8.82 -5.58 6.05
CA GLU A 154 -9.74 -4.52 6.51
C GLU A 154 -9.68 -3.27 5.63
N ARG A 155 -8.49 -2.87 5.20
CA ARG A 155 -8.32 -1.78 4.22
C ARG A 155 -9.01 -2.08 2.89
N SER A 156 -8.79 -3.28 2.36
CA SER A 156 -9.40 -3.70 1.09
C SER A 156 -10.93 -3.80 1.22
N ALA A 157 -11.44 -4.29 2.35
CA ALA A 157 -12.87 -4.39 2.63
C ALA A 157 -13.53 -3.00 2.73
N ALA A 158 -12.85 -2.04 3.38
CA ALA A 158 -13.32 -0.65 3.42
C ALA A 158 -13.39 -0.03 2.02
N GLU A 159 -12.38 -0.28 1.19
CA GLU A 159 -12.34 0.22 -0.18
C GLU A 159 -13.41 -0.43 -1.09
N ILE A 160 -13.69 -1.73 -0.94
CA ILE A 160 -14.81 -2.40 -1.63
C ILE A 160 -16.14 -1.70 -1.30
N ARG A 161 -16.42 -1.48 -0.01
CA ARG A 161 -17.65 -0.78 0.42
C ARG A 161 -17.72 0.63 -0.16
N TRP A 162 -16.58 1.33 -0.22
CA TRP A 162 -16.50 2.64 -0.84
C TRP A 162 -16.78 2.58 -2.34
N CYS A 163 -16.16 1.67 -3.08
CA CYS A 163 -16.34 1.51 -4.53
C CYS A 163 -17.81 1.26 -4.90
N GLU A 164 -18.47 0.31 -4.23
CA GLU A 164 -19.88 -0.02 -4.50
C GLU A 164 -20.80 1.17 -4.22
N ARG A 165 -20.58 1.87 -3.10
CA ARG A 165 -21.36 3.05 -2.74
C ARG A 165 -21.19 4.18 -3.74
N ILE A 166 -19.94 4.49 -4.14
CA ILE A 166 -19.67 5.58 -5.10
C ILE A 166 -20.18 5.22 -6.50
N ALA A 167 -20.06 3.96 -6.93
CA ALA A 167 -20.66 3.50 -8.19
C ALA A 167 -22.18 3.74 -8.20
N GLY A 168 -22.88 3.42 -7.11
CA GLY A 168 -24.31 3.69 -6.98
C GLY A 168 -24.67 5.18 -7.06
N LEU A 169 -23.87 6.06 -6.44
CA LEU A 169 -24.07 7.52 -6.56
C LEU A 169 -23.85 8.03 -7.99
N ILE A 170 -22.85 7.47 -8.70
CA ILE A 170 -22.60 7.83 -10.10
C ILE A 170 -23.80 7.43 -10.97
N GLU A 171 -24.33 6.23 -10.80
CA GLU A 171 -25.49 5.77 -11.56
C GLU A 171 -26.78 6.51 -11.24
N SER A 172 -26.93 7.00 -10.00
CA SER A 172 -28.10 7.79 -9.61
C SER A 172 -28.08 9.22 -10.15
N GLY A 173 -27.08 9.59 -10.95
CA GLY A 173 -26.96 10.95 -11.47
C GLY A 173 -26.48 11.98 -10.45
N ALA A 174 -25.84 11.56 -9.34
CA ALA A 174 -25.33 12.50 -8.34
C ALA A 174 -24.39 13.54 -8.98
N SER A 175 -24.59 14.81 -8.62
CA SER A 175 -23.76 15.93 -9.08
C SER A 175 -22.30 15.76 -8.63
N TYR A 176 -21.37 16.02 -9.53
CA TYR A 176 -19.94 16.13 -9.20
C TYR A 176 -19.57 17.54 -8.71
N LEU A 177 -20.46 18.50 -8.89
CA LEU A 177 -20.29 19.87 -8.40
C LEU A 177 -20.82 20.01 -6.97
N PRO A 178 -20.17 20.84 -6.13
CA PRO A 178 -20.70 21.19 -4.81
C PRO A 178 -22.12 21.78 -4.90
N PRO A 179 -22.95 21.62 -3.85
CA PRO A 179 -24.25 22.29 -3.77
C PRO A 179 -24.12 23.81 -4.00
N GLY A 180 -24.99 24.38 -4.83
CA GLY A 180 -24.97 25.81 -5.18
C GLY A 180 -23.97 26.21 -6.28
N MET A 181 -23.11 25.29 -6.72
CA MET A 181 -22.16 25.52 -7.82
C MET A 181 -22.64 24.96 -9.16
N ALA A 182 -23.74 24.17 -9.15
CA ALA A 182 -24.38 23.67 -10.36
C ALA A 182 -24.95 24.80 -11.24
N ASP A 183 -25.41 25.88 -10.61
CA ASP A 183 -26.02 27.02 -11.31
C ASP A 183 -24.99 28.07 -11.76
N GLN A 184 -23.81 28.09 -11.13
CA GLN A 184 -22.69 29.00 -11.44
C GLN A 184 -21.34 28.29 -11.19
N PRO A 185 -20.84 27.50 -12.15
CA PRO A 185 -19.56 26.84 -12.00
C PRO A 185 -18.43 27.88 -11.94
N ALA A 186 -17.48 27.70 -11.00
CA ALA A 186 -16.31 28.56 -10.89
C ALA A 186 -15.47 28.54 -12.18
N PRO A 187 -14.81 29.65 -12.56
CA PRO A 187 -13.94 29.71 -13.75
C PRO A 187 -12.88 28.60 -13.71
N GLY A 188 -12.79 27.82 -14.79
CA GLY A 188 -11.88 26.68 -14.93
C GLY A 188 -12.45 25.30 -14.60
N TRP A 189 -13.57 25.20 -13.88
CA TRP A 189 -14.21 23.91 -13.58
C TRP A 189 -15.20 23.48 -14.67
N ALA A 190 -15.94 24.43 -15.27
CA ALA A 190 -16.83 24.15 -16.40
C ALA A 190 -16.07 23.88 -17.72
N GLU A 191 -14.90 24.48 -17.88
CA GLU A 191 -14.11 24.42 -19.14
C GLU A 191 -13.31 23.12 -19.28
N GLY A 192 -13.04 22.42 -18.16
CA GLY A 192 -12.34 21.13 -18.14
C GLY A 192 -13.24 19.90 -18.25
N LEU A 193 -14.56 20.09 -18.28
CA LEU A 193 -15.55 19.02 -18.44
C LEU A 193 -15.74 18.73 -19.94
N SER A 194 -15.54 17.48 -20.36
CA SER A 194 -15.80 17.07 -21.74
C SER A 194 -17.25 17.37 -22.14
N PRO A 195 -17.52 17.76 -23.41
CA PRO A 195 -18.88 17.96 -23.91
C PRO A 195 -19.67 16.65 -23.76
N GLY A 196 -20.65 16.63 -22.85
CA GLY A 196 -21.41 15.45 -22.43
C GLY A 196 -21.46 15.24 -20.91
N ALA A 197 -20.53 15.81 -20.14
CA ALA A 197 -20.61 15.83 -18.66
C ALA A 197 -21.63 16.86 -18.12
N VAL A 198 -21.99 17.83 -18.95
CA VAL A 198 -22.97 18.90 -18.68
C VAL A 198 -24.41 18.54 -19.10
N ASP A 199 -24.61 17.51 -19.93
CA ASP A 199 -25.94 17.14 -20.47
C ASP A 199 -26.85 16.42 -19.46
N GLU A 200 -26.36 16.09 -18.26
CA GLU A 200 -27.14 15.47 -17.18
C GLU A 200 -27.09 16.29 -15.87
N LEU A 201 -27.16 17.62 -15.96
CA LEU A 201 -27.48 18.44 -14.78
C LEU A 201 -28.99 18.34 -14.48
N SER A 202 -29.43 17.18 -13.99
CA SER A 202 -30.78 17.06 -13.39
C SER A 202 -30.80 17.77 -12.03
N PRO A 203 -31.72 18.74 -11.80
CA PRO A 203 -31.89 19.33 -10.48
C PRO A 203 -32.67 18.36 -9.59
N GLY A 204 -32.05 17.92 -8.50
CA GLY A 204 -32.76 17.36 -7.35
C GLY A 204 -32.50 15.89 -7.06
N ALA A 205 -31.63 15.66 -6.06
CA ALA A 205 -31.89 14.79 -4.90
C ALA A 205 -30.58 14.58 -4.13
N VAL A 206 -30.25 15.46 -3.17
CA VAL A 206 -29.25 15.10 -2.14
C VAL A 206 -29.62 15.74 -0.80
N ASP A 207 -30.44 15.05 -0.03
CA ASP A 207 -30.45 15.19 1.44
C ASP A 207 -30.84 13.85 2.09
N GLU A 208 -30.07 12.76 1.87
CA GLU A 208 -30.19 11.55 2.72
C GLU A 208 -29.04 10.52 2.70
N LEU A 209 -27.92 10.72 2.00
CA LEU A 209 -26.92 9.64 1.80
C LEU A 209 -25.48 9.93 2.26
N LEU A 210 -25.26 11.03 2.99
CA LEU A 210 -23.99 11.26 3.69
C LEU A 210 -24.13 10.81 5.16
N PRO A 211 -23.23 9.97 5.70
CA PRO A 211 -23.18 9.76 7.14
C PRO A 211 -22.91 11.12 7.80
N ARG A 212 -23.83 11.56 8.68
CA ARG A 212 -23.62 12.76 9.49
C ARG A 212 -22.37 12.53 10.35
N PRO A 213 -21.47 13.51 10.49
CA PRO A 213 -20.35 13.37 11.42
C PRO A 213 -20.94 13.17 12.83
N GLU A 214 -20.68 12.02 13.42
CA GLU A 214 -21.03 11.77 14.81
C GLU A 214 -20.36 12.81 15.71
N GLY A 215 -21.09 13.18 16.75
CA GLY A 215 -20.94 14.44 17.45
C GLY A 215 -19.56 14.68 18.06
N LYS A 216 -19.23 15.98 18.10
CA LYS A 216 -18.30 16.65 19.00
C LYS A 216 -17.77 15.77 20.13
N ILE A 217 -16.47 15.49 20.09
CA ILE A 217 -15.71 15.18 21.30
C ILE A 217 -15.72 16.45 22.15
N ALA A 218 -16.53 16.46 23.20
CA ALA A 218 -16.47 17.49 24.23
C ALA A 218 -15.25 17.22 25.13
N ASN A 219 -14.43 18.26 25.31
CA ASN A 219 -13.34 18.50 26.27
C ASN A 219 -12.83 17.33 27.13
#